data_AF-A0A2T4V2B3-F1
#
_entry.id   AF-A0A2T4V2B3-F1
#
_cell.length_a   1.000
_cell.length_b   1.000
_cell.length_c   1.000
_cell.angle_alpha   90.00
_cell.angle_beta   90.00
_cell.angle_gamma   90.00
#
_symmetry.space_group_name_H-M   'P 1'
#
loop_
_entity.id
_entity.type
_entity.pdbx_description
1 polymer ?
#
loop_
_entity_poly.entity_id
_entity_poly.type
_entity_poly.pdbx_seq_one_letter_code
_entity_poly.pdbx_strand_id
1 'polypeptide(L)'
;MSVSPDNPDLNRAAPKRYRAGTHRLCSPEETLRRVRPLMGVMGITRIANITGLDRLGIPVVTVCRPNSRSLAVSQGKGLDLLSAKVSGLMEAVEAYHAEHITLPLMLATYNELCFSHTLADVTRLPRLSAGAFHASLRTLWIEGRELLRNTPMWLPFELVHTDFTLPLPSGSGSFFMSSNGLASGNHLLEAISHGICEVVERDATTLWHLRTAEERHRTRLDLDTVDDPGCREVLEKFDRGGVDVAVWETTSDVGLPAFFCMSAERSPEPLRPLYPTTGAGCHPTRQVALLRALTEAAQVRATLISGSRDDLDVARYYETLQDPTLWARVHKLMHSEPVRRFHEVPTFEADSFDEDVAWELMRLASAGFEQVVAVDLSKRAFGIAVARVVIPGLEAIHDAPGYVLGARARRIVEERLR
;
A
#
# COMPACT_ATOMS: atom_id res chain seq x y z
N MET A 1 -29.83 -7.13 8.51
CA MET A 1 -29.42 -6.85 7.12
C MET A 1 -28.80 -8.14 6.61
N SER A 2 -29.57 -8.93 5.84
CA SER A 2 -29.14 -10.25 5.35
C SER A 2 -28.27 -10.08 4.11
N VAL A 3 -27.01 -10.47 4.22
CA VAL A 3 -26.04 -10.43 3.14
C VAL A 3 -26.44 -11.45 2.06
N SER A 4 -26.32 -11.07 0.79
CA SER A 4 -26.65 -11.93 -0.37
C SER A 4 -25.79 -13.22 -0.40
N PRO A 5 -26.29 -14.34 -0.95
CA PRO A 5 -25.65 -15.67 -0.83
C PRO A 5 -24.42 -15.92 -1.70
N ASP A 6 -24.05 -15.00 -2.59
CA ASP A 6 -23.20 -15.35 -3.75
C ASP A 6 -21.68 -15.31 -3.52
N ASN A 7 -21.20 -14.96 -2.32
CA ASN A 7 -19.81 -15.22 -1.93
C ASN A 7 -19.75 -15.72 -0.46
N PRO A 8 -19.64 -17.03 -0.23
CA PRO A 8 -19.66 -17.60 1.12
C PRO A 8 -18.50 -17.12 2.00
N ASP A 9 -17.39 -16.68 1.41
CA ASP A 9 -16.22 -16.21 2.15
C ASP A 9 -16.39 -14.79 2.71
N LEU A 10 -17.24 -13.94 2.13
CA LEU A 10 -17.56 -12.62 2.72
C LEU A 10 -18.54 -12.71 3.90
N ASN A 11 -19.23 -13.83 4.05
CA ASN A 11 -20.29 -14.04 5.04
C ASN A 11 -19.83 -14.82 6.28
N ARG A 12 -18.54 -15.16 6.37
CA ARG A 12 -17.98 -15.98 7.44
C ARG A 12 -17.05 -15.16 8.31
N ALA A 13 -17.22 -15.29 9.62
CA ALA A 13 -16.31 -14.68 10.59
C ALA A 13 -14.87 -15.15 10.34
N ALA A 14 -13.94 -14.20 10.25
CA ALA A 14 -12.54 -14.41 9.95
C ALA A 14 -11.66 -14.01 11.16
N PRO A 15 -11.54 -14.87 12.20
CA PRO A 15 -10.90 -14.50 13.46
C PRO A 15 -9.39 -14.30 13.31
N LYS A 16 -8.86 -13.26 13.98
CA LYS A 16 -7.43 -12.97 14.05
C LYS A 16 -6.77 -13.87 15.08
N ARG A 17 -5.95 -14.82 14.62
CA ARG A 17 -5.24 -15.76 15.51
C ARG A 17 -3.79 -15.39 15.76
N TYR A 18 -3.25 -14.48 14.97
CA TYR A 18 -1.88 -13.99 15.11
C TYR A 18 -1.89 -12.47 15.18
N ARG A 19 -1.27 -11.91 16.22
CA ARG A 19 -1.26 -10.46 16.53
C ARG A 19 0.14 -9.88 16.78
N ALA A 20 1.20 -10.67 16.62
CA ALA A 20 2.56 -10.21 16.91
C ALA A 20 3.10 -9.38 15.73
N GLY A 21 3.13 -8.06 15.90
CA GLY A 21 3.60 -7.09 14.89
C GLY A 21 2.66 -6.88 13.69
N THR A 22 1.61 -7.69 13.56
CA THR A 22 0.59 -7.59 12.51
C THR A 22 -0.62 -8.44 12.91
N HIS A 23 -1.77 -8.23 12.29
CA HIS A 23 -2.98 -9.05 12.48
C HIS A 23 -3.15 -10.00 11.30
N ARG A 24 -3.24 -11.31 11.56
CA ARG A 24 -3.40 -12.36 10.54
C ARG A 24 -4.35 -13.47 11.01
N LEU A 25 -5.00 -14.14 10.06
CA LEU A 25 -5.91 -15.26 10.36
C LEU A 25 -5.17 -16.47 10.94
N CYS A 26 -3.92 -16.69 10.52
CA CYS A 26 -3.04 -17.76 10.99
C CYS A 26 -1.60 -17.26 11.14
N SER A 27 -0.72 -18.12 11.67
CA SER A 27 0.67 -17.74 11.91
C SER A 27 1.49 -17.68 10.60
N PRO A 28 2.58 -16.90 10.56
CA PRO A 28 3.49 -16.88 9.42
C PRO A 28 4.02 -18.27 9.02
N GLU A 29 4.26 -19.18 9.99
CA GLU A 29 4.69 -20.57 9.73
C GLU A 29 3.66 -21.33 8.90
N GLU A 30 2.38 -21.17 9.25
CA GLU A 30 1.28 -21.81 8.55
C GLU A 30 1.11 -21.25 7.14
N THR A 31 1.15 -19.93 6.98
CA THR A 31 1.13 -19.28 5.66
C THR A 31 2.30 -19.77 4.81
N LEU A 32 3.54 -19.74 5.33
CA LEU A 32 4.71 -20.17 4.58
C LEU A 32 4.61 -21.64 4.17
N ARG A 33 4.20 -22.53 5.07
CA ARG A 33 4.03 -23.96 4.80
C ARG A 33 3.02 -24.21 3.67
N ARG A 34 1.94 -23.42 3.61
CA ARG A 34 0.91 -23.53 2.56
C ARG A 34 1.36 -22.97 1.22
N VAL A 35 2.05 -21.84 1.21
CA VAL A 35 2.36 -21.09 -0.03
C VAL A 35 3.68 -21.53 -0.66
N ARG A 36 4.67 -21.98 0.13
CA ARG A 36 6.00 -22.38 -0.35
C ARG A 36 5.97 -23.44 -1.48
N PRO A 37 5.12 -24.48 -1.45
CA PRO A 37 5.03 -25.45 -2.54
C PRO A 37 4.58 -24.84 -3.89
N LEU A 38 3.93 -23.67 -3.87
CA LEU A 38 3.39 -23.01 -5.06
C LEU A 38 4.38 -22.07 -5.75
N MET A 39 5.55 -21.81 -5.12
CA MET A 39 6.56 -20.89 -5.63
C MET A 39 6.94 -21.18 -7.09
N GLY A 40 7.21 -22.44 -7.43
CA GLY A 40 7.62 -22.83 -8.78
C GLY A 40 6.57 -22.53 -9.85
N VAL A 41 5.29 -22.78 -9.56
CA VAL A 41 4.18 -22.51 -10.49
C VAL A 41 3.98 -21.00 -10.69
N MET A 42 4.28 -20.20 -9.66
CA MET A 42 4.22 -18.74 -9.72
C MET A 42 5.50 -18.09 -10.28
N GLY A 43 6.48 -18.90 -10.71
CA GLY A 43 7.75 -18.40 -11.26
C GLY A 43 8.68 -17.79 -10.21
N ILE A 44 8.44 -18.04 -8.92
CA ILE A 44 9.30 -17.58 -7.83
C ILE A 44 10.51 -18.51 -7.75
N THR A 45 11.69 -17.97 -8.02
CA THR A 45 12.94 -18.74 -8.08
C THR A 45 13.76 -18.64 -6.81
N ARG A 46 13.60 -17.57 -6.03
CA ARG A 46 14.43 -17.30 -4.86
C ARG A 46 13.72 -16.42 -3.84
N ILE A 47 13.97 -16.71 -2.56
CA ILE A 47 13.74 -15.81 -1.42
C ILE A 47 15.12 -15.56 -0.78
N ALA A 48 15.64 -14.35 -0.88
CA ALA A 48 16.97 -14.00 -0.37
C ALA A 48 16.85 -13.12 0.88
N ASN A 49 17.53 -13.51 1.96
CA ASN A 49 17.64 -12.66 3.14
C ASN A 49 18.71 -11.59 2.89
N ILE A 50 18.31 -10.32 2.87
CA ILE A 50 19.20 -9.18 2.66
C ILE A 50 19.43 -8.35 3.92
N THR A 51 18.90 -8.80 5.07
CA THR A 51 19.03 -8.12 6.37
C THR A 51 20.48 -7.71 6.68
N GLY A 52 21.44 -8.60 6.43
CA GLY A 52 22.86 -8.37 6.74
C GLY A 52 23.56 -7.36 5.82
N LEU A 53 22.89 -6.86 4.78
CA LEU A 53 23.43 -5.77 3.96
C LEU A 53 23.27 -4.41 4.65
N ASP A 54 22.30 -4.27 5.57
CA ASP A 54 22.12 -3.07 6.37
C ASP A 54 22.55 -3.28 7.83
N ARG A 55 23.02 -2.20 8.46
CA ARG A 55 23.48 -2.21 9.84
C ARG A 55 22.34 -2.15 10.88
N LEU A 56 21.11 -1.94 10.42
CA LEU A 56 19.92 -1.88 11.27
C LEU A 56 19.54 -3.25 11.85
N GLY A 57 19.85 -4.36 11.15
CA GLY A 57 19.45 -5.70 11.58
C GLY A 57 17.93 -5.92 11.62
N ILE A 58 17.15 -5.07 10.96
CA ILE A 58 15.69 -5.25 10.77
C ILE A 58 15.49 -6.27 9.64
N PRO A 59 14.72 -7.35 9.86
CA PRO A 59 14.53 -8.40 8.86
C PRO A 59 13.92 -7.91 7.54
N VAL A 60 14.70 -8.04 6.46
CA VAL A 60 14.27 -7.74 5.10
C VAL A 60 14.69 -8.87 4.16
N VAL A 61 13.78 -9.25 3.27
CA VAL A 61 14.03 -10.25 2.22
C VAL A 61 13.66 -9.70 0.85
N THR A 62 14.22 -10.30 -0.20
CA THR A 62 13.78 -10.12 -1.58
C THR A 62 13.20 -11.43 -2.11
N VAL A 63 12.17 -11.34 -2.94
CA VAL A 63 11.54 -12.50 -3.58
C VAL A 63 11.56 -12.30 -5.10
N CYS A 64 12.27 -13.17 -5.81
CA CYS A 64 12.55 -12.99 -7.22
C CYS A 64 11.59 -13.81 -8.10
N ARG A 65 10.87 -13.12 -9.01
CA ARG A 65 10.11 -13.66 -10.14
C ARG A 65 10.66 -13.10 -11.45
N PRO A 66 11.70 -13.70 -12.05
CA PRO A 66 12.42 -13.11 -13.20
C PRO A 66 11.55 -12.77 -14.41
N ASN A 67 10.50 -13.57 -14.66
CA ASN A 67 9.55 -13.36 -15.77
C ASN A 67 8.23 -12.73 -15.30
N SER A 68 8.29 -11.92 -14.23
CA SER A 68 7.17 -11.10 -13.80
C SER A 68 6.75 -10.16 -14.92
N ARG A 69 5.44 -9.91 -15.05
CA ARG A 69 4.90 -8.94 -16.01
C ARG A 69 4.83 -7.52 -15.45
N SER A 70 5.19 -7.36 -14.17
CA SER A 70 5.33 -6.10 -13.47
C SER A 70 6.80 -5.90 -13.04
N LEU A 71 7.10 -5.98 -11.75
CA LEU A 71 8.45 -5.93 -11.18
C LEU A 71 8.98 -7.34 -10.94
N ALA A 72 10.25 -7.59 -11.25
CA ALA A 72 10.85 -8.92 -11.08
C ALA A 72 11.17 -9.26 -9.62
N VAL A 73 11.18 -8.26 -8.72
CA VAL A 73 11.57 -8.44 -7.33
C VAL A 73 10.55 -7.79 -6.39
N SER A 74 9.85 -8.64 -5.63
CA SER A 74 9.04 -8.24 -4.47
C SER A 74 9.90 -8.16 -3.22
N GLN A 75 9.48 -7.36 -2.24
CA GLN A 75 10.23 -7.14 -1.01
C GLN A 75 9.43 -7.58 0.20
N GLY A 76 10.08 -8.20 1.19
CA GLY A 76 9.42 -8.63 2.42
C GLY A 76 10.03 -7.98 3.66
N LYS A 77 9.20 -7.60 4.63
CA LYS A 77 9.61 -7.01 5.90
C LYS A 77 8.88 -7.64 7.10
N GLY A 78 9.50 -7.58 8.28
CA GLY A 78 8.87 -8.05 9.52
C GLY A 78 9.76 -7.89 10.74
N LEU A 79 9.21 -8.15 11.93
CA LEU A 79 9.98 -8.17 13.19
C LEU A 79 10.99 -9.32 13.25
N ASP A 80 10.65 -10.44 12.60
CA ASP A 80 11.49 -11.61 12.46
C ASP A 80 11.65 -12.03 10.98
N LEU A 81 12.62 -12.90 10.72
CA LEU A 81 12.93 -13.37 9.36
C LEU A 81 11.79 -14.17 8.73
N LEU A 82 10.98 -14.89 9.51
CA LEU A 82 9.89 -15.68 8.98
C LEU A 82 8.75 -14.78 8.48
N SER A 83 8.39 -13.79 9.29
CA SER A 83 7.42 -12.75 8.95
C SER A 83 7.85 -11.97 7.71
N ALA A 84 9.14 -11.61 7.61
CA ALA A 84 9.70 -11.01 6.39
C ALA A 84 9.59 -11.92 5.16
N LYS A 85 9.93 -13.22 5.29
CA LYS A 85 9.75 -14.21 4.21
C LYS A 85 8.31 -14.33 3.74
N VAL A 86 7.35 -14.37 4.66
CA VAL A 86 5.93 -14.45 4.33
C VAL A 86 5.47 -13.17 3.65
N SER A 87 5.86 -12.00 4.17
CA SER A 87 5.53 -10.70 3.55
C SER A 87 5.99 -10.64 2.09
N GLY A 88 7.26 -10.95 1.80
CA GLY A 88 7.76 -10.87 0.43
C GLY A 88 7.19 -11.97 -0.48
N LEU A 89 6.92 -13.16 0.07
CA LEU A 89 6.30 -14.25 -0.68
C LEU A 89 4.86 -13.90 -1.08
N MET A 90 4.09 -13.36 -0.15
CA MET A 90 2.70 -12.97 -0.37
C MET A 90 2.58 -11.79 -1.34
N GLU A 91 3.48 -10.80 -1.28
CA GLU A 91 3.58 -9.73 -2.29
C GLU A 91 3.88 -10.28 -3.70
N ALA A 92 4.74 -11.30 -3.81
CA ALA A 92 5.00 -11.95 -5.10
C ALA A 92 3.80 -12.76 -5.62
N VAL A 93 2.99 -13.34 -4.72
CA VAL A 93 1.73 -14.03 -5.06
C VAL A 93 0.68 -13.03 -5.56
N GLU A 94 0.54 -11.89 -4.89
CA GLU A 94 -0.34 -10.79 -5.29
C GLU A 94 -0.09 -10.39 -6.74
N ALA A 95 1.17 -10.05 -7.04
CA ALA A 95 1.59 -9.69 -8.37
C ALA A 95 1.27 -10.80 -9.39
N TYR A 96 1.60 -12.06 -9.08
CA TYR A 96 1.28 -13.18 -9.99
C TYR A 96 -0.22 -13.26 -10.32
N HIS A 97 -1.09 -13.11 -9.31
CA HIS A 97 -2.54 -13.17 -9.51
C HIS A 97 -3.06 -12.02 -10.37
N ALA A 98 -2.59 -10.80 -10.14
CA ALA A 98 -2.97 -9.60 -10.89
C ALA A 98 -2.36 -9.53 -12.31
N GLU A 99 -1.30 -10.28 -12.58
CA GLU A 99 -0.71 -10.44 -13.92
C GLU A 99 -1.41 -11.51 -14.77
N HIS A 100 -2.14 -12.43 -14.14
CA HIS A 100 -2.73 -13.60 -14.79
C HIS A 100 -4.24 -13.67 -14.58
N ILE A 101 -4.95 -12.55 -14.71
CA ILE A 101 -6.39 -12.49 -14.48
C ILE A 101 -7.13 -13.35 -15.52
N THR A 102 -8.01 -14.24 -15.05
CA THR A 102 -8.83 -15.15 -15.87
C THR A 102 -10.32 -14.87 -15.73
N LEU A 103 -10.68 -13.74 -15.12
CA LEU A 103 -12.06 -13.31 -14.95
C LEU A 103 -12.64 -12.82 -16.28
N PRO A 104 -13.96 -12.93 -16.50
CA PRO A 104 -14.61 -12.39 -17.67
C PRO A 104 -14.36 -10.89 -17.81
N LEU A 105 -14.05 -10.45 -19.03
CA LEU A 105 -13.88 -9.05 -19.40
C LEU A 105 -14.93 -8.64 -20.42
N MET A 106 -15.34 -7.38 -20.39
CA MET A 106 -16.25 -6.80 -21.37
C MET A 106 -15.54 -5.69 -22.14
N LEU A 107 -15.47 -5.80 -23.46
CA LEU A 107 -14.92 -4.75 -24.33
C LEU A 107 -16.03 -3.82 -24.82
N ALA A 108 -16.21 -2.69 -24.14
CA ALA A 108 -17.29 -1.75 -24.38
C ALA A 108 -16.87 -0.31 -24.07
N THR A 109 -17.70 0.64 -24.50
CA THR A 109 -17.61 2.05 -24.13
C THR A 109 -18.39 2.31 -22.85
N TYR A 110 -18.08 3.41 -22.15
CA TYR A 110 -18.89 3.85 -21.01
C TYR A 110 -20.35 4.08 -21.41
N ASN A 111 -20.59 4.70 -22.57
CA ASN A 111 -21.94 5.00 -23.07
C ASN A 111 -22.80 3.75 -23.36
N GLU A 112 -22.19 2.63 -23.71
CA GLU A 112 -22.91 1.36 -23.89
C GLU A 112 -23.28 0.72 -22.55
N LEU A 113 -22.40 0.83 -21.55
CA LEU A 113 -22.57 0.15 -20.27
C LEU A 113 -23.40 0.92 -19.25
N CYS A 114 -23.36 2.25 -19.26
CA CYS A 114 -23.95 3.07 -18.19
C CYS A 114 -25.48 2.92 -18.05
N PHE A 115 -26.17 2.41 -19.07
CA PHE A 115 -27.61 2.12 -19.04
C PHE A 115 -27.96 0.68 -18.65
N SER A 116 -26.99 -0.24 -18.71
CA SER A 116 -27.21 -1.69 -18.53
C SER A 116 -26.50 -2.27 -17.29
N HIS A 117 -25.45 -1.61 -16.81
CA HIS A 117 -24.61 -2.07 -15.71
C HIS A 117 -24.37 -0.94 -14.71
N THR A 118 -24.15 -1.29 -13.44
CA THR A 118 -23.67 -0.35 -12.42
C THR A 118 -22.16 -0.15 -12.60
N LEU A 119 -21.75 1.09 -12.83
CA LEU A 119 -20.34 1.44 -13.07
C LEU A 119 -19.73 2.19 -11.87
N ALA A 120 -18.44 1.98 -11.65
CA ALA A 120 -17.66 2.86 -10.80
C ALA A 120 -17.65 4.28 -11.39
N ASP A 121 -17.64 5.30 -10.53
CA ASP A 121 -17.59 6.70 -10.98
C ASP A 121 -16.22 7.00 -11.62
N VAL A 122 -16.16 6.87 -12.93
CA VAL A 122 -14.95 7.09 -13.74
C VAL A 122 -14.39 8.51 -13.64
N THR A 123 -15.20 9.49 -13.20
CA THR A 123 -14.75 10.87 -13.03
C THR A 123 -13.94 11.06 -11.75
N ARG A 124 -14.09 10.14 -10.79
CA ARG A 124 -13.40 10.12 -9.50
C ARG A 124 -12.24 9.12 -9.44
N LEU A 125 -12.02 8.33 -10.50
CA LEU A 125 -10.89 7.41 -10.58
C LEU A 125 -9.56 8.16 -10.78
N PRO A 126 -8.43 7.64 -10.28
CA PRO A 126 -7.12 8.26 -10.47
C PRO A 126 -6.72 8.22 -11.95
N ARG A 127 -6.36 9.39 -12.51
CA ARG A 127 -6.09 9.56 -13.94
C ARG A 127 -4.64 9.91 -14.24
N LEU A 128 -4.25 9.62 -15.48
CA LEU A 128 -3.03 10.12 -16.08
C LEU A 128 -3.30 11.34 -16.97
N SER A 129 -2.39 12.31 -16.99
CA SER A 129 -2.50 13.56 -17.76
C SER A 129 -2.39 13.31 -19.27
N ALA A 130 -1.62 12.29 -19.66
CA ALA A 130 -1.52 11.82 -21.04
C ALA A 130 -2.74 10.98 -21.48
N GLY A 131 -3.63 10.64 -20.54
CA GLY A 131 -4.76 9.73 -20.78
C GLY A 131 -5.95 10.42 -21.45
N ALA A 132 -6.38 9.88 -22.59
CA ALA A 132 -7.45 10.43 -23.42
C ALA A 132 -8.83 9.81 -23.12
N PHE A 133 -9.15 9.50 -21.85
CA PHE A 133 -10.45 8.91 -21.51
C PHE A 133 -11.60 9.78 -22.03
N HIS A 134 -12.52 9.16 -22.77
CA HIS A 134 -13.80 9.74 -23.14
C HIS A 134 -14.87 8.64 -23.17
N ALA A 135 -16.14 9.02 -23.03
CA ALA A 135 -17.23 8.07 -22.82
C ALA A 135 -17.49 7.09 -23.98
N SER A 136 -16.95 7.37 -25.17
CA SER A 136 -17.03 6.53 -26.37
C SER A 136 -15.74 5.74 -26.66
N LEU A 137 -14.75 5.80 -25.76
CA LEU A 137 -13.53 5.00 -25.88
C LEU A 137 -13.88 3.55 -25.55
N ARG A 138 -13.60 2.62 -26.47
CA ARG A 138 -13.73 1.18 -26.19
C ARG A 138 -12.58 0.75 -25.30
N THR A 139 -12.90 0.28 -24.11
CA THR A 139 -11.92 -0.23 -23.14
C THR A 139 -12.42 -1.54 -22.53
N LEU A 140 -11.53 -2.26 -21.87
CA LEU A 140 -11.87 -3.47 -21.14
C LEU A 140 -12.42 -3.10 -19.76
N TRP A 141 -13.52 -3.72 -19.41
CA TRP A 141 -14.17 -3.61 -18.10
C TRP A 141 -14.15 -4.97 -17.41
N ILE A 142 -14.05 -4.94 -16.09
CA ILE A 142 -14.11 -6.12 -15.23
C ILE A 142 -15.16 -5.91 -14.15
N GLU A 143 -15.80 -6.98 -13.70
CA GLU A 143 -16.76 -6.93 -12.60
C GLU A 143 -16.04 -7.08 -11.26
N GLY A 144 -16.35 -6.20 -10.31
CA GLY A 144 -16.04 -6.33 -8.90
C GLY A 144 -17.30 -6.29 -8.04
N ARG A 145 -17.12 -6.32 -6.72
CA ARG A 145 -18.18 -6.14 -5.73
C ARG A 145 -18.06 -4.77 -5.06
N GLU A 146 -19.10 -3.98 -5.12
CA GLU A 146 -19.22 -2.77 -4.31
C GLU A 146 -19.59 -3.18 -2.88
N LEU A 147 -18.72 -2.90 -1.91
CA LEU A 147 -18.78 -3.46 -0.58
C LEU A 147 -19.79 -2.78 0.35
N LEU A 148 -20.16 -1.51 0.12
CA LEU A 148 -21.14 -0.81 0.97
C LEU A 148 -22.56 -1.35 0.76
N ARG A 149 -22.93 -1.67 -0.48
CA ARG A 149 -24.25 -2.18 -0.87
C ARG A 149 -24.25 -3.68 -1.20
N ASN A 150 -23.06 -4.29 -1.28
CA ASN A 150 -22.85 -5.67 -1.68
C ASN A 150 -23.46 -6.00 -3.06
N THR A 151 -23.25 -5.12 -4.04
CA THR A 151 -23.78 -5.26 -5.41
C THR A 151 -22.65 -5.41 -6.42
N PRO A 152 -22.87 -6.09 -7.56
CA PRO A 152 -21.91 -6.07 -8.67
C PRO A 152 -21.65 -4.64 -9.16
N MET A 153 -20.40 -4.32 -9.49
CA MET A 153 -20.00 -3.04 -10.05
C MET A 153 -18.86 -3.22 -11.04
N TRP A 154 -18.98 -2.61 -12.21
CA TRP A 154 -17.98 -2.68 -13.27
C TRP A 154 -17.04 -1.48 -13.22
N LEU A 155 -15.76 -1.74 -13.42
CA LEU A 155 -14.71 -0.72 -13.45
C LEU A 155 -13.70 -1.00 -14.58
N PRO A 156 -12.94 0.01 -15.03
CA PRO A 156 -11.90 -0.17 -16.04
C PRO A 156 -10.88 -1.22 -15.61
N PHE A 157 -10.62 -2.18 -16.48
CA PHE A 157 -9.72 -3.31 -16.22
C PHE A 157 -8.28 -2.85 -15.91
N GLU A 158 -7.83 -1.73 -16.50
CA GLU A 158 -6.49 -1.17 -16.29
C GLU A 158 -6.20 -0.74 -14.84
N LEU A 159 -7.24 -0.55 -14.01
CA LEU A 159 -7.09 -0.29 -12.57
C LEU A 159 -6.93 -1.57 -11.73
N VAL A 160 -7.02 -2.74 -12.36
CA VAL A 160 -7.07 -4.03 -11.66
C VAL A 160 -5.86 -4.90 -11.94
N HIS A 161 -5.46 -5.05 -13.21
CA HIS A 161 -4.30 -5.85 -13.56
C HIS A 161 -2.97 -5.16 -13.23
N THR A 162 -1.92 -5.96 -13.06
CA THR A 162 -0.53 -5.48 -13.00
C THR A 162 0.31 -6.03 -14.16
N ASP A 163 -0.33 -6.57 -15.21
CA ASP A 163 0.38 -6.86 -16.45
C ASP A 163 0.76 -5.55 -17.15
N PHE A 164 2.04 -5.17 -17.03
CA PHE A 164 2.60 -3.95 -17.64
C PHE A 164 3.46 -4.26 -18.87
N THR A 165 3.31 -5.46 -19.44
CA THR A 165 3.95 -5.80 -20.70
C THR A 165 3.39 -4.96 -21.85
N LEU A 166 4.25 -4.64 -22.82
CA LEU A 166 3.87 -3.87 -24.00
C LEU A 166 3.67 -4.80 -25.21
N PRO A 167 2.67 -4.51 -26.08
CA PRO A 167 1.71 -3.42 -25.98
C PRO A 167 0.64 -3.65 -24.90
N LEU A 168 0.15 -2.56 -24.30
CA LEU A 168 -0.96 -2.61 -23.33
C LEU A 168 -2.27 -3.07 -23.99
N PRO A 169 -3.24 -3.60 -23.21
CA PRO A 169 -4.56 -3.93 -23.73
C PRO A 169 -5.25 -2.71 -24.38
N SER A 170 -6.06 -2.96 -25.42
CA SER A 170 -6.74 -1.90 -26.16
C SER A 170 -7.59 -1.01 -25.26
N GLY A 171 -7.44 0.31 -25.39
CA GLY A 171 -8.17 1.31 -24.60
C GLY A 171 -7.54 1.68 -23.26
N SER A 172 -6.41 1.05 -22.89
CA SER A 172 -5.65 1.38 -21.67
C SER A 172 -4.86 2.69 -21.79
N GLY A 173 -4.36 3.19 -20.67
CA GLY A 173 -3.54 4.41 -20.58
C GLY A 173 -4.35 5.64 -20.16
N SER A 174 -5.60 5.45 -19.76
CA SER A 174 -6.50 6.50 -19.31
C SER A 174 -6.42 6.74 -17.80
N PHE A 175 -6.20 5.67 -17.04
CA PHE A 175 -6.18 5.69 -15.60
C PHE A 175 -4.80 5.33 -15.05
N PHE A 176 -4.55 5.66 -13.78
CA PHE A 176 -3.28 5.41 -13.12
C PHE A 176 -3.11 3.92 -12.82
N MET A 177 -2.36 3.22 -13.66
CA MET A 177 -2.04 1.80 -13.49
C MET A 177 -0.96 1.64 -12.41
N SER A 178 -1.29 0.90 -11.34
CA SER A 178 -0.36 0.62 -10.24
C SER A 178 -0.74 -0.64 -9.47
N SER A 179 0.08 -1.04 -8.49
CA SER A 179 -0.26 -2.08 -7.51
C SER A 179 -1.14 -1.57 -6.36
N ASN A 180 -1.50 -0.28 -6.32
CA ASN A 180 -2.26 0.29 -5.21
C ASN A 180 -3.56 -0.48 -4.94
N GLY A 181 -3.77 -0.88 -3.68
CA GLY A 181 -4.95 -1.63 -3.25
C GLY A 181 -4.94 -3.11 -3.66
N LEU A 182 -3.85 -3.62 -4.23
CA LEU A 182 -3.66 -5.05 -4.42
C LEU A 182 -3.17 -5.65 -3.11
N ALA A 183 -3.85 -6.68 -2.63
CA ALA A 183 -3.44 -7.34 -1.40
C ALA A 183 -3.82 -8.82 -1.42
N SER A 184 -3.05 -9.62 -0.72
CA SER A 184 -3.33 -11.02 -0.44
C SER A 184 -3.53 -11.24 1.05
N GLY A 185 -4.16 -12.35 1.37
CA GLY A 185 -4.44 -12.73 2.74
C GLY A 185 -4.63 -14.22 2.88
N ASN A 186 -4.71 -14.67 4.13
CA ASN A 186 -5.09 -16.05 4.40
C ASN A 186 -6.61 -16.28 4.27
N HIS A 187 -7.36 -15.19 4.12
CA HIS A 187 -8.80 -15.13 3.87
C HIS A 187 -9.12 -13.90 2.98
N LEU A 188 -10.26 -13.90 2.29
CA LEU A 188 -10.64 -12.78 1.41
C LEU A 188 -10.83 -11.47 2.19
N LEU A 189 -11.46 -11.52 3.36
CA LEU A 189 -11.62 -10.34 4.22
C LEU A 189 -10.28 -9.77 4.73
N GLU A 190 -9.28 -10.62 4.95
CA GLU A 190 -7.93 -10.18 5.32
C GLU A 190 -7.26 -9.44 4.15
N ALA A 191 -7.40 -9.97 2.93
CA ALA A 191 -6.93 -9.31 1.71
C ALA A 191 -7.65 -7.98 1.47
N ILE A 192 -8.97 -7.94 1.64
CA ILE A 192 -9.78 -6.72 1.46
C ILE A 192 -9.39 -5.64 2.48
N SER A 193 -9.28 -5.98 3.77
CA SER A 193 -8.90 -5.00 4.80
C SER A 193 -7.50 -4.42 4.54
N HIS A 194 -6.52 -5.26 4.18
CA HIS A 194 -5.20 -4.76 3.80
C HIS A 194 -5.30 -3.88 2.54
N GLY A 195 -6.05 -4.29 1.51
CA GLY A 195 -6.28 -3.49 0.31
C GLY A 195 -6.91 -2.12 0.60
N ILE A 196 -7.91 -2.05 1.47
CA ILE A 196 -8.52 -0.77 1.91
C ILE A 196 -7.48 0.09 2.63
N CYS A 197 -6.75 -0.49 3.60
CA CYS A 197 -5.71 0.23 4.33
C CYS A 197 -4.65 0.81 3.40
N GLU A 198 -4.21 0.06 2.38
CA GLU A 198 -3.21 0.54 1.42
C GLU A 198 -3.73 1.73 0.59
N VAL A 199 -4.96 1.65 0.08
CA VAL A 199 -5.53 2.78 -0.68
C VAL A 199 -5.68 4.02 0.20
N VAL A 200 -6.10 3.85 1.46
CA VAL A 200 -6.22 4.96 2.42
C VAL A 200 -4.85 5.51 2.82
N GLU A 201 -3.83 4.67 2.95
CA GLU A 201 -2.44 5.07 3.21
C GLU A 201 -1.92 6.02 2.11
N ARG A 202 -2.16 5.66 0.83
CA ARG A 202 -1.73 6.48 -0.31
C ARG A 202 -2.49 7.80 -0.37
N ASP A 203 -3.80 7.80 -0.12
CA ASP A 203 -4.59 9.03 -0.02
C ASP A 203 -4.06 9.94 1.10
N ALA A 204 -3.96 9.41 2.31
CA ALA A 204 -3.50 10.13 3.50
C ALA A 204 -2.10 10.75 3.28
N THR A 205 -1.18 9.96 2.75
CA THR A 205 0.20 10.40 2.47
C THR A 205 0.24 11.49 1.40
N THR A 206 -0.51 11.33 0.31
CA THR A 206 -0.62 12.34 -0.76
C THR A 206 -1.20 13.65 -0.22
N LEU A 207 -2.30 13.59 0.52
CA LEU A 207 -2.90 14.79 1.11
C LEU A 207 -1.94 15.48 2.08
N TRP A 208 -1.24 14.72 2.92
CA TRP A 208 -0.24 15.23 3.86
C TRP A 208 0.91 15.94 3.15
N HIS A 209 1.44 15.38 2.05
CA HIS A 209 2.51 16.02 1.26
C HIS A 209 2.08 17.37 0.64
N LEU A 210 0.79 17.53 0.33
CA LEU A 210 0.24 18.77 -0.21
C LEU A 210 -0.01 19.84 0.85
N ARG A 211 -0.02 19.49 2.14
CA ARG A 211 -0.14 20.46 3.25
C ARG A 211 1.07 21.38 3.36
N THR A 212 0.89 22.48 4.06
CA THR A 212 1.96 23.42 4.39
C THR A 212 2.99 22.80 5.33
N ALA A 213 4.19 23.37 5.40
CA ALA A 213 5.23 22.89 6.31
C ALA A 213 4.80 22.96 7.78
N GLU A 214 4.02 23.99 8.15
CA GLU A 214 3.50 24.16 9.51
C GLU A 214 2.45 23.09 9.86
N GLU A 215 1.48 22.84 8.98
CA GLU A 215 0.49 21.77 9.18
C GLU A 215 1.16 20.41 9.31
N ARG A 216 2.15 20.10 8.48
CA ARG A 216 2.92 18.86 8.60
C ARG A 216 3.71 18.80 9.90
N HIS A 217 4.32 19.90 10.34
CA HIS A 217 5.04 19.95 11.61
C HIS A 217 4.13 19.62 12.80
N ARG A 218 2.87 20.09 12.78
CA ARG A 218 1.89 19.80 13.84
C ARG A 218 1.55 18.32 13.98
N THR A 219 1.80 17.51 12.95
CA THR A 219 1.59 16.06 13.02
C THR A 219 2.85 15.27 13.34
N ARG A 220 3.96 15.95 13.65
CA ARG A 220 5.22 15.31 14.06
C ARG A 220 5.01 14.52 15.34
N LEU A 221 5.21 13.21 15.25
CA LEU A 221 5.00 12.26 16.35
C LEU A 221 6.14 12.37 17.37
N ASP A 222 5.76 12.40 18.65
CA ASP A 222 6.64 12.20 19.78
C ASP A 222 6.91 10.70 19.97
N LEU A 223 8.09 10.25 19.54
CA LEU A 223 8.50 8.85 19.59
C LEU A 223 8.69 8.34 21.03
N ASP A 224 8.93 9.22 22.00
CA ASP A 224 9.06 8.82 23.41
C ASP A 224 7.73 8.39 24.01
N THR A 225 6.61 8.83 23.41
CA THR A 225 5.27 8.39 23.82
C THR A 225 4.84 7.05 23.24
N VAL A 226 5.64 6.43 22.36
CA VAL A 226 5.35 5.12 21.79
C VAL A 226 5.63 4.04 22.84
N ASP A 227 4.61 3.25 23.18
CA ASP A 227 4.66 2.20 24.20
C ASP A 227 4.56 0.77 23.65
N ASP A 228 4.26 0.63 22.35
CA ASP A 228 4.24 -0.67 21.67
C ASP A 228 5.64 -1.32 21.62
N PRO A 229 5.81 -2.56 22.13
CA PRO A 229 7.11 -3.22 22.17
C PRO A 229 7.74 -3.45 20.80
N GLY A 230 6.95 -3.77 19.77
CA GLY A 230 7.47 -4.01 18.42
C GLY A 230 7.98 -2.74 17.76
N CYS A 231 7.25 -1.63 17.92
CA CYS A 231 7.70 -0.31 17.48
C CYS A 231 8.99 0.12 18.19
N ARG A 232 9.05 -0.06 19.53
CA ARG A 232 10.25 0.24 20.33
C ARG A 232 11.46 -0.56 19.89
N GLU A 233 11.31 -1.87 19.66
CA GLU A 233 12.41 -2.71 19.17
C GLU A 233 12.97 -2.20 17.83
N VAL A 234 12.09 -1.79 16.91
CA VAL A 234 12.51 -1.25 15.61
C VAL A 234 13.19 0.12 15.76
N LEU A 235 12.65 1.01 16.59
CA LEU A 235 13.26 2.31 16.90
C LEU A 235 14.65 2.16 17.53
N GLU A 236 14.82 1.23 18.47
CA GLU A 236 16.12 0.91 19.08
C GLU A 236 17.12 0.33 18.06
N LYS A 237 16.65 -0.39 17.05
CA LYS A 237 17.50 -0.86 15.94
C LYS A 237 17.96 0.29 15.05
N PHE A 238 17.09 1.26 14.76
CA PHE A 238 17.48 2.50 14.07
C PHE A 238 18.51 3.29 14.86
N ASP A 239 18.26 3.51 16.16
CA ASP A 239 19.15 4.31 17.02
C ASP A 239 20.54 3.69 17.18
N ARG A 240 20.61 2.39 17.54
CA ARG A 240 21.89 1.64 17.59
C ARG A 240 22.57 1.60 16.24
N GLY A 241 21.77 1.54 15.18
CA GLY A 241 22.19 1.61 13.81
C GLY A 241 22.58 3.02 13.38
N GLY A 242 22.65 4.03 14.25
CA GLY A 242 23.07 5.40 13.94
C GLY A 242 22.27 6.07 12.83
N VAL A 243 20.99 5.72 12.71
CA VAL A 243 20.04 6.26 11.74
C VAL A 243 18.93 6.94 12.51
N ASP A 244 18.72 8.24 12.27
CA ASP A 244 17.65 9.00 12.89
C ASP A 244 16.33 8.70 12.20
N VAL A 245 15.25 8.75 12.99
CA VAL A 245 13.88 8.49 12.53
C VAL A 245 12.98 9.66 12.89
N ALA A 246 12.18 10.09 11.92
CA ALA A 246 11.13 11.06 12.08
C ALA A 246 9.81 10.45 11.58
N VAL A 247 8.75 10.54 12.39
CA VAL A 247 7.43 10.02 12.03
C VAL A 247 6.41 11.13 12.10
N TRP A 248 5.51 11.18 11.13
CA TRP A 248 4.34 12.04 11.13
C TRP A 248 3.09 11.20 11.11
N GLU A 249 2.10 11.59 11.92
CA GLU A 249 0.76 11.08 11.76
C GLU A 249 0.13 11.71 10.50
N THR A 250 -0.33 10.88 9.57
CA THR A 250 -0.92 11.32 8.30
C THR A 250 -2.41 11.02 8.21
N THR A 251 -3.04 10.48 9.26
CA THR A 251 -4.47 10.16 9.33
C THR A 251 -5.32 11.26 8.71
N SER A 252 -6.05 10.90 7.64
CA SER A 252 -6.96 11.81 6.95
C SER A 252 -8.34 11.83 7.63
N ASP A 253 -9.29 12.58 7.06
CA ASP A 253 -10.70 12.60 7.47
C ASP A 253 -11.39 11.22 7.39
N VAL A 254 -10.84 10.26 6.64
CA VAL A 254 -11.26 8.86 6.71
C VAL A 254 -11.09 8.33 8.15
N GLY A 255 -10.04 8.74 8.85
CA GLY A 255 -9.78 8.43 10.26
C GLY A 255 -9.27 7.02 10.53
N LEU A 256 -8.75 6.35 9.51
CA LEU A 256 -7.89 5.18 9.71
C LEU A 256 -6.50 5.67 10.10
N PRO A 257 -5.90 5.13 11.18
CA PRO A 257 -4.55 5.49 11.60
C PRO A 257 -3.56 5.31 10.45
N ALA A 258 -2.85 6.38 10.11
CA ALA A 258 -1.83 6.36 9.07
C ALA A 258 -0.59 7.12 9.53
N PHE A 259 0.58 6.62 9.16
CA PHE A 259 1.87 7.21 9.49
C PHE A 259 2.75 7.30 8.26
N PHE A 260 3.57 8.36 8.23
CA PHE A 260 4.67 8.50 7.31
C PHE A 260 5.97 8.57 8.12
N CYS A 261 6.88 7.66 7.85
CA CYS A 261 8.19 7.55 8.48
C CYS A 261 9.26 7.99 7.49
N MET A 262 10.20 8.79 7.95
CA MET A 262 11.45 9.08 7.26
C MET A 262 12.61 8.62 8.14
N SER A 263 13.60 7.97 7.54
CA SER A 263 14.86 7.62 8.18
C SER A 263 16.02 8.26 7.44
N ALA A 264 17.05 8.71 8.15
CA ALA A 264 18.24 9.32 7.56
C ALA A 264 19.48 8.99 8.39
N GLU A 265 20.64 8.96 7.74
CA GLU A 265 21.92 8.86 8.47
C GLU A 265 22.03 10.02 9.47
N ARG A 266 22.50 9.75 10.70
CA ARG A 266 22.72 10.78 11.73
C ARG A 266 23.90 11.70 11.38
N SER A 267 24.91 11.13 10.73
CA SER A 267 26.10 11.82 10.26
C SER A 267 26.37 11.43 8.82
N PRO A 268 26.89 12.34 7.96
CA PRO A 268 27.24 11.99 6.60
C PRO A 268 28.29 10.88 6.60
N GLU A 269 28.09 9.84 5.79
CA GLU A 269 29.07 8.79 5.56
C GLU A 269 29.55 8.86 4.10
N PRO A 270 30.69 9.52 3.82
CA PRO A 270 31.18 9.73 2.46
C PRO A 270 31.42 8.44 1.68
N LEU A 271 31.74 7.33 2.37
CA LEU A 271 32.01 6.04 1.72
C LEU A 271 30.73 5.25 1.42
N ARG A 272 29.60 5.66 1.98
CA ARG A 272 28.29 5.02 1.79
C ARG A 272 27.17 6.08 1.85
N PRO A 273 27.12 7.01 0.89
CA PRO A 273 26.09 8.03 0.89
C PRO A 273 24.74 7.34 0.65
N LEU A 274 23.91 7.30 1.68
CA LEU A 274 22.54 6.80 1.61
C LEU A 274 21.56 7.96 1.67
N TYR A 275 20.61 7.95 0.75
CA TYR A 275 19.51 8.90 0.72
C TYR A 275 18.54 8.62 1.88
N PRO A 276 17.84 9.64 2.43
CA PRO A 276 16.77 9.43 3.38
C PRO A 276 15.70 8.50 2.81
N THR A 277 15.39 7.43 3.54
CA THR A 277 14.36 6.50 3.09
C THR A 277 13.05 6.79 3.78
N THR A 278 11.96 6.49 3.10
CA THR A 278 10.62 6.73 3.61
C THR A 278 9.83 5.44 3.62
N GLY A 279 8.89 5.36 4.55
CA GLY A 279 7.92 4.27 4.64
C GLY A 279 6.58 4.83 5.09
N ALA A 280 5.50 4.21 4.63
CA ALA A 280 4.16 4.56 5.07
C ALA A 280 3.47 3.34 5.67
N GLY A 281 2.45 3.58 6.49
CA GLY A 281 1.73 2.51 7.15
C GLY A 281 0.33 2.95 7.55
N CYS A 282 -0.68 2.22 7.08
CA CYS A 282 -2.06 2.36 7.53
C CYS A 282 -2.60 1.01 8.03
N HIS A 283 -3.38 1.06 9.11
CA HIS A 283 -4.02 -0.11 9.73
C HIS A 283 -5.08 0.35 10.74
N PRO A 284 -6.16 -0.41 11.02
CA PRO A 284 -7.13 -0.05 12.07
C PRO A 284 -6.49 0.17 13.44
N THR A 285 -5.50 -0.64 13.76
CA THR A 285 -4.70 -0.57 15.00
C THR A 285 -3.44 0.28 14.80
N ARG A 286 -3.32 1.39 15.54
CA ARG A 286 -2.23 2.39 15.37
C ARG A 286 -0.82 1.83 15.55
N GLN A 287 -0.63 0.87 16.44
CA GLN A 287 0.64 0.21 16.69
C GLN A 287 1.12 -0.53 15.44
N VAL A 288 0.22 -1.26 14.77
CA VAL A 288 0.52 -1.95 13.52
C VAL A 288 0.77 -0.95 12.38
N ALA A 289 -0.02 0.13 12.30
CA ALA A 289 0.19 1.19 11.31
C ALA A 289 1.59 1.83 11.45
N LEU A 290 1.99 2.20 12.67
CA LEU A 290 3.32 2.75 12.94
C LEU A 290 4.44 1.75 12.62
N LEU A 291 4.29 0.49 13.06
CA LEU A 291 5.28 -0.54 12.80
C LEU A 291 5.47 -0.81 11.31
N ARG A 292 4.39 -0.77 10.51
CA ARG A 292 4.47 -0.85 9.05
C ARG A 292 5.29 0.29 8.46
N ALA A 293 5.03 1.54 8.86
CA ALA A 293 5.80 2.69 8.38
C ALA A 293 7.29 2.58 8.72
N LEU A 294 7.63 2.18 9.95
CA LEU A 294 9.01 1.98 10.40
C LEU A 294 9.72 0.86 9.63
N THR A 295 9.07 -0.30 9.50
CA THR A 295 9.65 -1.46 8.81
C THR A 295 9.72 -1.26 7.29
N GLU A 296 8.83 -0.48 6.70
CA GLU A 296 8.91 -0.09 5.29
C GLU A 296 10.08 0.88 5.03
N ALA A 297 10.34 1.85 5.92
CA ALA A 297 11.51 2.71 5.79
C ALA A 297 12.83 1.91 5.84
N ALA A 298 12.90 0.89 6.70
CA ALA A 298 14.03 -0.04 6.76
C ALA A 298 14.13 -0.94 5.51
N GLN A 299 12.99 -1.41 4.99
CA GLN A 299 12.92 -2.18 3.75
C GLN A 299 13.47 -1.38 2.57
N VAL A 300 12.96 -0.16 2.34
CA VAL A 300 13.41 0.72 1.25
C VAL A 300 14.92 0.93 1.33
N ARG A 301 15.45 1.14 2.54
CA ARG A 301 16.89 1.29 2.77
C ARG A 301 17.68 0.05 2.39
N ALA A 302 17.27 -1.13 2.84
CA ALA A 302 17.91 -2.39 2.47
C ALA A 302 17.82 -2.66 0.95
N THR A 303 16.70 -2.30 0.32
CA THR A 303 16.52 -2.41 -1.14
C THR A 303 17.44 -1.47 -1.93
N LEU A 304 17.66 -0.24 -1.45
CA LEU A 304 18.63 0.68 -2.06
C LEU A 304 20.05 0.11 -1.95
N ILE A 305 20.40 -0.44 -0.78
CA ILE A 305 21.71 -1.06 -0.54
C ILE A 305 21.92 -2.28 -1.44
N SER A 306 20.91 -3.13 -1.61
CA SER A 306 21.01 -4.33 -2.45
C SER A 306 21.02 -4.02 -3.94
N GLY A 307 20.51 -2.85 -4.35
CA GLY A 307 20.38 -2.45 -5.75
C GLY A 307 19.51 -3.41 -6.58
N SER A 308 18.55 -4.10 -5.94
CA SER A 308 17.88 -5.26 -6.53
C SER A 308 16.55 -4.97 -7.23
N ARG A 309 16.14 -3.70 -7.35
CA ARG A 309 14.86 -3.31 -7.95
C ARG A 309 15.08 -2.65 -9.30
N ASP A 310 14.29 -3.07 -10.29
CA ASP A 310 14.43 -2.65 -11.69
C ASP A 310 13.87 -1.23 -11.94
N ASP A 311 13.06 -0.72 -11.00
CA ASP A 311 12.44 0.61 -11.03
C ASP A 311 13.17 1.64 -10.17
N LEU A 312 14.35 1.29 -9.64
CA LEU A 312 15.21 2.28 -8.98
C LEU A 312 15.86 3.16 -10.04
N ASP A 313 15.44 4.42 -10.09
CA ASP A 313 16.11 5.46 -10.87
C ASP A 313 17.43 5.87 -10.17
N VAL A 314 18.48 5.12 -10.48
CA VAL A 314 19.83 5.34 -9.96
C VAL A 314 20.37 6.72 -10.35
N ALA A 315 19.96 7.29 -11.49
CA ALA A 315 20.41 8.61 -11.90
C ALA A 315 19.82 9.69 -10.99
N ARG A 316 18.49 9.66 -10.78
CA ARG A 316 17.81 10.55 -9.83
C ARG A 316 18.35 10.41 -8.41
N TYR A 317 18.73 9.19 -8.01
CA TYR A 317 19.41 8.95 -6.74
C TYR A 317 20.72 9.74 -6.62
N TYR A 318 21.60 9.66 -7.62
CA TYR A 318 22.87 10.40 -7.60
C TYR A 318 22.67 11.92 -7.69
N GLU A 319 21.76 12.40 -8.54
CA GLU A 319 21.45 13.83 -8.65
C GLU A 319 20.96 14.40 -7.32
N THR A 320 20.11 13.67 -6.61
CA THR A 320 19.58 14.14 -5.33
C THR A 320 20.66 14.20 -4.26
N LEU A 321 21.59 13.24 -4.24
CA LEU A 321 22.76 13.27 -3.34
C LEU A 321 23.72 14.44 -3.63
N GLN A 322 23.67 15.01 -4.84
CA GLN A 322 24.47 16.18 -5.20
C GLN A 322 23.83 17.50 -4.74
N ASP A 323 22.59 17.51 -4.24
CA ASP A 323 21.97 18.71 -3.65
C ASP A 323 22.68 19.08 -2.33
N PRO A 324 23.47 20.17 -2.29
CA PRO A 324 24.24 20.55 -1.11
C PRO A 324 23.33 20.98 0.06
N THR A 325 22.04 21.23 -0.18
CA THR A 325 21.06 21.67 0.82
C THR A 325 20.26 20.51 1.40
N LEU A 326 20.28 19.33 0.77
CA LEU A 326 19.49 18.17 1.17
C LEU A 326 19.78 17.78 2.61
N TRP A 327 21.06 17.65 2.96
CA TRP A 327 21.47 17.27 4.32
C TRP A 327 20.92 18.23 5.36
N ALA A 328 21.08 19.54 5.16
CA ALA A 328 20.60 20.55 6.09
C ALA A 328 19.07 20.51 6.24
N ARG A 329 18.34 20.32 5.13
CA ARG A 329 16.87 20.20 5.14
C ARG A 329 16.40 18.95 5.89
N VAL A 330 17.01 17.80 5.61
CA VAL A 330 16.70 16.52 6.25
C VAL A 330 17.04 16.58 7.72
N HIS A 331 18.24 17.05 8.08
CA HIS A 331 18.66 17.19 9.47
C HIS A 331 17.71 18.12 10.24
N LYS A 332 17.33 19.27 9.66
CA LYS A 332 16.32 20.17 10.26
C LYS A 332 14.99 19.45 10.47
N LEU A 333 14.56 18.66 9.49
CA LEU A 333 13.32 17.91 9.58
C LEU A 333 13.43 16.81 10.66
N MET A 334 14.54 16.07 10.74
CA MET A 334 14.78 15.03 11.74
C MET A 334 14.73 15.56 13.16
N HIS A 335 15.25 16.76 13.40
CA HIS A 335 15.36 17.37 14.72
C HIS A 335 14.27 18.42 15.02
N SER A 336 13.16 18.41 14.28
CA SER A 336 12.02 19.28 14.59
C SER A 336 11.31 18.81 15.85
N GLU A 337 10.90 19.75 16.70
CA GLU A 337 10.17 19.46 17.95
C GLU A 337 8.91 18.61 17.69
N PRO A 338 8.69 17.54 18.46
CA PRO A 338 7.48 16.76 18.34
C PRO A 338 6.27 17.49 18.91
N VAL A 339 5.10 17.23 18.34
CA VAL A 339 3.83 17.88 18.74
C VAL A 339 2.75 16.85 19.04
N ARG A 340 2.68 15.78 18.24
CA ARG A 340 1.62 14.78 18.27
C ARG A 340 2.02 13.62 19.19
N ARG A 341 1.18 13.26 20.17
CA ARG A 341 1.46 12.11 21.05
C ARG A 341 0.85 10.83 20.49
N PHE A 342 1.53 9.70 20.64
CA PHE A 342 1.14 8.41 20.08
C PHE A 342 -0.25 7.93 20.55
N HIS A 343 -0.58 8.12 21.83
CA HIS A 343 -1.88 7.73 22.38
C HIS A 343 -3.06 8.60 21.92
N GLU A 344 -2.81 9.73 21.25
CA GLU A 344 -3.86 10.59 20.69
C GLU A 344 -4.27 10.20 19.27
N VAL A 345 -3.47 9.36 18.59
CA VAL A 345 -3.80 8.82 17.27
C VAL A 345 -4.97 7.85 17.42
N PRO A 346 -6.00 7.85 16.55
CA PRO A 346 -7.11 6.89 16.66
C PRO A 346 -6.62 5.44 16.67
N THR A 347 -7.44 4.52 17.16
CA THR A 347 -7.21 3.08 17.03
C THR A 347 -8.54 2.34 17.05
N PHE A 348 -8.59 1.23 16.33
CA PHE A 348 -9.68 0.28 16.36
C PHE A 348 -9.09 -1.12 16.50
N GLU A 349 -9.61 -1.87 17.47
CA GLU A 349 -9.21 -3.23 17.76
C GLU A 349 -10.45 -4.11 17.79
N ALA A 350 -10.51 -5.03 16.83
CA ALA A 350 -11.55 -6.05 16.71
C ALA A 350 -10.92 -7.45 16.71
N ASP A 351 -11.73 -8.49 16.89
CA ASP A 351 -11.28 -9.89 16.95
C ASP A 351 -11.32 -10.62 15.62
N SER A 352 -11.98 -10.03 14.61
CA SER A 352 -12.06 -10.60 13.27
C SER A 352 -11.85 -9.57 12.16
N PHE A 353 -11.57 -10.05 10.94
CA PHE A 353 -11.45 -9.19 9.76
C PHE A 353 -12.80 -8.71 9.22
N ASP A 354 -13.90 -9.43 9.46
CA ASP A 354 -15.25 -8.94 9.13
C ASP A 354 -15.58 -7.68 9.93
N GLU A 355 -15.20 -7.62 11.22
CA GLU A 355 -15.34 -6.42 12.04
C GLU A 355 -14.42 -5.28 11.57
N ASP A 356 -13.16 -5.58 11.18
CA ASP A 356 -12.26 -4.57 10.60
C ASP A 356 -12.85 -3.98 9.32
N VAL A 357 -13.22 -4.82 8.35
CA VAL A 357 -13.79 -4.37 7.07
C VAL A 357 -15.08 -3.58 7.31
N ALA A 358 -15.95 -4.03 8.21
CA ALA A 358 -17.17 -3.29 8.54
C ALA A 358 -16.88 -1.89 9.11
N TRP A 359 -15.88 -1.79 10.00
CA TRP A 359 -15.45 -0.51 10.56
C TRP A 359 -14.82 0.39 9.48
N GLU A 360 -13.91 -0.14 8.67
CA GLU A 360 -13.25 0.58 7.57
C GLU A 360 -14.28 1.14 6.56
N LEU A 361 -15.26 0.33 6.17
CA LEU A 361 -16.36 0.75 5.28
C LEU A 361 -17.21 1.84 5.93
N MET A 362 -17.51 1.73 7.22
CA MET A 362 -18.24 2.78 7.97
C MET A 362 -17.45 4.09 8.04
N ARG A 363 -16.13 4.03 8.23
CA ARG A 363 -15.23 5.20 8.20
C ARG A 363 -15.22 5.87 6.83
N LEU A 364 -15.10 5.09 5.75
CA LEU A 364 -15.16 5.59 4.37
C LEU A 364 -16.52 6.22 4.05
N ALA A 365 -17.62 5.56 4.41
CA ALA A 365 -18.97 6.11 4.21
C ALA A 365 -19.16 7.43 4.97
N SER A 366 -18.69 7.50 6.22
CA SER A 366 -18.75 8.72 7.05
C SER A 366 -17.92 9.87 6.47
N ALA A 367 -16.86 9.57 5.72
CA ALA A 367 -16.06 10.55 4.99
C ALA A 367 -16.62 10.89 3.58
N GLY A 368 -17.80 10.38 3.22
CA GLY A 368 -18.47 10.69 1.96
C GLY A 368 -18.02 9.86 0.76
N PHE A 369 -17.38 8.71 0.98
CA PHE A 369 -17.09 7.74 -0.09
C PHE A 369 -18.26 6.78 -0.25
N GLU A 370 -18.86 6.77 -1.45
CA GLU A 370 -20.06 6.00 -1.74
C GLU A 370 -19.80 4.68 -2.47
N GLN A 371 -18.55 4.45 -2.88
CA GLN A 371 -18.13 3.29 -3.66
C GLN A 371 -16.81 2.74 -3.10
N VAL A 372 -16.83 1.47 -2.70
CA VAL A 372 -15.61 0.70 -2.36
C VAL A 372 -15.69 -0.60 -3.14
N VAL A 373 -14.89 -0.74 -4.20
CA VAL A 373 -15.00 -1.87 -5.12
C VAL A 373 -13.87 -2.85 -4.85
N ALA A 374 -14.21 -4.11 -4.54
CA ALA A 374 -13.24 -5.21 -4.43
C ALA A 374 -13.40 -6.18 -5.61
N VAL A 375 -12.32 -6.46 -6.32
CA VAL A 375 -12.24 -7.52 -7.33
C VAL A 375 -11.50 -8.71 -6.73
N ASP A 376 -12.18 -9.85 -6.63
CA ASP A 376 -11.58 -11.08 -6.13
C ASP A 376 -10.72 -11.73 -7.23
N LEU A 377 -9.40 -11.63 -7.08
CA LEU A 377 -8.40 -12.19 -8.00
C LEU A 377 -7.93 -13.58 -7.55
N SER A 378 -8.61 -14.19 -6.57
CA SER A 378 -8.28 -15.51 -6.06
C SER A 378 -8.39 -16.57 -7.16
N LYS A 379 -7.48 -17.54 -7.09
CA LYS A 379 -7.46 -18.68 -8.01
C LYS A 379 -7.69 -19.93 -7.20
N ARG A 380 -8.82 -20.62 -7.45
CA ARG A 380 -9.20 -21.84 -6.72
C ARG A 380 -8.09 -22.90 -6.71
N ALA A 381 -7.31 -22.99 -7.80
CA ALA A 381 -6.19 -23.92 -7.91
C ALA A 381 -5.06 -23.69 -6.89
N PHE A 382 -4.92 -22.46 -6.36
CA PHE A 382 -3.89 -22.10 -5.39
C PHE A 382 -4.42 -21.98 -3.96
N GLY A 383 -5.71 -21.71 -3.78
CA GLY A 383 -6.31 -21.58 -2.45
C GLY A 383 -5.73 -20.41 -1.64
N ILE A 384 -5.29 -19.34 -2.32
CA ILE A 384 -4.80 -18.10 -1.73
C ILE A 384 -5.76 -16.98 -2.12
N ALA A 385 -6.16 -16.20 -1.12
CA ALA A 385 -7.02 -15.06 -1.32
C ALA A 385 -6.20 -13.87 -1.83
N VAL A 386 -6.61 -13.28 -2.95
CA VAL A 386 -6.03 -12.05 -3.49
C VAL A 386 -7.16 -11.14 -3.94
N ALA A 387 -7.14 -9.88 -3.53
CA ALA A 387 -8.14 -8.90 -3.90
C ALA A 387 -7.47 -7.63 -4.44
N ARG A 388 -8.15 -6.97 -5.38
CA ARG A 388 -7.87 -5.58 -5.73
C ARG A 388 -8.98 -4.70 -5.17
N VAL A 389 -8.63 -3.70 -4.37
CA VAL A 389 -9.55 -2.68 -3.89
C VAL A 389 -9.36 -1.37 -4.68
N VAL A 390 -10.46 -0.79 -5.14
CA VAL A 390 -10.52 0.51 -5.82
C VAL A 390 -11.59 1.37 -5.15
N ILE A 391 -11.21 2.57 -4.72
CA ILE A 391 -12.09 3.51 -4.01
C ILE A 391 -12.13 4.82 -4.79
N PRO A 392 -13.13 5.03 -5.67
CA PRO A 392 -13.28 6.26 -6.43
C PRO A 392 -13.27 7.51 -5.53
N GLY A 393 -12.35 8.42 -5.81
CA GLY A 393 -12.20 9.71 -5.14
C GLY A 393 -11.09 9.76 -4.10
N LEU A 394 -10.49 8.64 -3.71
CA LEU A 394 -9.23 8.64 -2.95
C LEU A 394 -8.05 8.94 -3.88
N GLU A 395 -7.08 9.68 -3.38
CA GLU A 395 -5.88 10.02 -4.15
C GLU A 395 -4.96 8.80 -4.31
N ALA A 396 -4.17 8.79 -5.38
CA ALA A 396 -3.12 7.80 -5.61
C ALA A 396 -1.75 8.38 -5.18
N ILE A 397 -0.69 8.04 -5.90
CA ILE A 397 0.69 8.46 -5.60
C ILE A 397 0.95 9.84 -6.22
N HIS A 398 1.06 10.88 -5.40
CA HIS A 398 1.17 12.28 -5.84
C HIS A 398 2.41 12.61 -6.68
N ASP A 399 3.52 11.90 -6.49
CA ASP A 399 4.79 12.12 -7.17
C ASP A 399 5.00 11.21 -8.40
N ALA A 400 3.99 10.40 -8.74
CA ALA A 400 4.03 9.57 -9.93
C ALA A 400 3.93 10.42 -11.22
N PRO A 401 4.82 10.22 -12.21
CA PRO A 401 4.80 10.99 -13.44
C PRO A 401 3.45 10.94 -14.16
N GLY A 402 2.92 12.12 -14.48
CA GLY A 402 1.65 12.26 -15.18
C GLY A 402 0.40 12.01 -14.33
N TYR A 403 0.52 11.74 -13.03
CA TYR A 403 -0.66 11.65 -12.18
C TYR A 403 -1.44 12.97 -12.12
N VAL A 404 -2.76 12.89 -12.23
CA VAL A 404 -3.67 14.04 -12.11
C VAL A 404 -4.30 14.03 -10.72
N LEU A 405 -4.02 15.08 -9.94
CA LEU A 405 -4.60 15.27 -8.61
C LEU A 405 -6.13 15.18 -8.66
N GLY A 406 -6.72 14.39 -7.78
CA GLY A 406 -8.15 14.26 -7.57
C GLY A 406 -8.75 15.47 -6.85
N ALA A 407 -10.06 15.39 -6.57
CA ALA A 407 -10.81 16.51 -6.01
C ALA A 407 -10.38 16.86 -4.57
N ARG A 408 -9.86 15.91 -3.79
CA ARG A 408 -9.40 16.16 -2.42
C ARG A 408 -8.06 16.89 -2.42
N ALA A 409 -7.10 16.42 -3.21
CA ALA A 409 -5.80 17.06 -3.39
C ALA A 409 -5.92 18.46 -4.00
N ARG A 410 -6.75 18.64 -5.04
CA ARG A 410 -6.98 19.95 -5.66
C ARG A 410 -7.50 20.99 -4.67
N ARG A 411 -8.44 20.61 -3.79
CA ARG A 411 -8.95 21.51 -2.74
C ARG A 411 -7.84 22.02 -1.83
N ILE A 412 -6.92 21.15 -1.39
CA ILE A 412 -5.77 21.56 -0.56
C ILE A 412 -4.87 22.56 -1.32
N VAL A 413 -4.60 22.29 -2.61
CA VAL A 413 -3.78 23.19 -3.43
C VAL A 413 -4.47 24.53 -3.65
N GLU A 414 -5.77 24.54 -3.92
CA GLU A 414 -6.57 25.76 -4.10
C GLU A 414 -6.66 26.59 -2.80
N GLU A 415 -6.83 25.94 -1.64
CA GLU A 415 -6.83 26.58 -0.33
C GLU A 415 -5.48 27.24 -0.01
N ARG A 416 -4.37 26.69 -0.49
CA ARG A 416 -3.02 27.27 -0.33
C ARG A 416 -2.73 28.47 -1.22
N LEU A 417 -3.50 28.64 -2.30
CA LEU A 417 -3.34 29.75 -3.24
C LEU A 417 -4.20 30.96 -2.87
N ARG A 418 -5.15 30.79 -1.94
CA ARG A 418 -5.96 31.85 -1.33
C ARG A 418 -5.22 32.41 -0.12
#